data_AF-A0A7X3NPB3-F1
#
_entry.id   AF-A0A7X3NPB3-F1
#
_cell.length_a   1.000
_cell.length_b   1.000
_cell.length_c   1.000
_cell.angle_alpha   90.00
_cell.angle_beta   90.00
_cell.angle_gamma   90.00
#
_symmetry.space_group_name_H-M   'P 1'
#
loop_
_entity.id
_entity.type
_entity.pdbx_description
1 polymer ?
#
loop_
_entity_poly.entity_id
_entity_poly.type
_entity_poly.pdbx_seq_one_letter_code
_entity_poly.pdbx_strand_id
1 'polypeptide(L)'
;MEKKRGSLFTVRDAESAIITYTVLGLLYIIGICLYELVAGWNGILQMLRKLDATSPVFNRTAIAFIIFKEGADIMLRRFNEWRAEHAQSLEKAKEQGIEQGVEQGRAEIYEAIAAWNKRRLAAEAKGIPFDEPPPSQNGHQHE
;
A
#
# COMPACT_ATOMS: atom_id res chain seq x y z
N MET A 1 -1.04 -5.71 -23.98
CA MET A 1 -1.63 -5.71 -22.62
C MET A 1 -2.60 -4.54 -22.53
N GLU A 2 -3.89 -4.81 -22.66
CA GLU A 2 -4.93 -3.78 -22.56
C GLU A 2 -5.00 -3.23 -21.13
N LYS A 3 -4.71 -1.94 -21.02
CA LYS A 3 -4.87 -1.16 -19.80
C LYS A 3 -6.38 -1.01 -19.55
N LYS A 4 -6.99 -1.94 -18.82
CA LYS A 4 -8.37 -1.81 -18.32
C LYS A 4 -8.46 -0.51 -17.54
N ARG A 5 -9.03 0.53 -18.14
CA ARG A 5 -9.40 1.75 -17.43
C ARG A 5 -10.47 1.33 -16.43
N GLY A 6 -10.07 1.12 -15.18
CA GLY A 6 -11.00 0.87 -14.09
C GLY A 6 -11.98 2.03 -14.06
N SER A 7 -13.25 1.72 -14.33
CA SER A 7 -14.34 2.69 -14.20
C SER A 7 -14.29 3.23 -12.77
N LEU A 8 -13.97 4.51 -12.64
CA LEU A 8 -13.86 5.22 -11.37
C LEU A 8 -15.18 5.23 -10.58
N PHE A 9 -16.29 4.89 -11.24
CA PHE A 9 -17.59 4.64 -10.66
C PHE A 9 -18.05 3.25 -11.07
N THR A 10 -18.20 2.33 -10.12
CA THR A 10 -18.92 1.10 -10.40
C THR A 10 -20.41 1.35 -10.22
N VAL A 11 -21.27 0.64 -10.97
CA VAL A 11 -22.74 0.76 -10.82
C VAL A 11 -23.16 0.56 -9.36
N ARG A 12 -22.44 -0.31 -8.65
CA ARG A 12 -22.64 -0.60 -7.23
C ARG A 12 -22.36 0.60 -6.30
N ASP A 13 -21.41 1.45 -6.67
CA ASP A 13 -21.07 2.65 -5.88
C ASP A 13 -22.16 3.71 -6.06
N ALA A 14 -22.65 3.90 -7.28
CA ALA A 14 -23.77 4.79 -7.57
C ALA A 14 -25.06 4.33 -6.88
N GLU A 15 -25.37 3.02 -6.90
CA GLU A 15 -26.49 2.43 -6.16
C GLU A 15 -26.37 2.67 -4.65
N SER A 16 -25.18 2.47 -4.07
CA SER A 16 -24.97 2.71 -2.64
C SER A 16 -25.11 4.20 -2.28
N ALA A 17 -24.65 5.11 -3.13
CA ALA A 17 -24.78 6.55 -2.92
C ALA A 17 -26.26 6.98 -2.98
N ILE A 18 -27.02 6.47 -3.95
CA ILE A 18 -28.47 6.73 -4.08
C ILE A 18 -29.20 6.22 -2.83
N ILE A 19 -28.95 4.98 -2.41
CA ILE A 19 -29.58 4.39 -1.21
C ILE A 19 -29.27 5.24 0.03
N THR A 20 -28.01 5.67 0.18
CA THR A 20 -27.60 6.50 1.32
C THR A 20 -28.33 7.85 1.32
N TYR A 21 -28.43 8.49 0.15
CA TYR A 21 -29.21 9.74 0.00
C TYR A 21 -30.69 9.54 0.31
N THR A 22 -31.30 8.45 -0.16
CA THR A 22 -32.71 8.15 0.08
C THR A 22 -32.98 7.92 1.57
N VAL A 23 -32.10 7.18 2.27
CA VAL A 23 -32.23 6.93 3.71
C VAL A 23 -32.06 8.23 4.51
N LEU A 24 -31.07 9.05 4.19
CA LEU A 24 -30.88 10.35 4.85
C LEU A 24 -32.05 11.30 4.60
N GLY A 25 -32.57 11.34 3.37
CA GLY A 25 -33.75 12.11 3.03
C GLY A 25 -35.00 11.66 3.80
N LEU A 26 -35.21 10.35 3.94
CA LEU A 26 -36.31 9.79 4.73
C LEU A 26 -36.18 10.12 6.22
N LEU A 27 -35.01 9.94 6.81
CA LEU A 27 -34.76 10.31 8.21
C LEU A 27 -35.00 11.80 8.46
N TYR A 28 -34.61 12.63 7.49
CA TYR A 28 -34.86 14.06 7.53
C TYR A 28 -36.36 14.39 7.50
N ILE A 29 -37.12 13.80 6.58
CA ILE A 29 -38.58 13.97 6.49
C ILE A 29 -39.27 13.49 7.78
N ILE A 30 -38.86 12.34 8.32
CA ILE A 30 -39.39 11.82 9.59
C ILE A 30 -39.12 12.81 10.74
N GLY A 31 -37.92 13.40 10.79
CA GLY A 31 -37.59 14.44 11.76
C GLY A 31 -38.50 15.67 11.64
N ILE A 32 -38.85 16.06 10.42
CA ILE A 32 -39.81 17.15 10.17
C ILE A 32 -41.21 16.77 10.67
N CYS A 33 -41.71 15.58 10.34
CA CYS A 33 -43.03 15.12 10.78
C CYS A 33 -43.14 14.98 12.30
N LEU A 34 -42.07 14.50 12.97
CA LEU A 34 -42.04 14.42 14.43
C LEU A 34 -42.01 15.82 15.07
N TYR A 35 -41.29 16.77 14.47
CA TYR A 35 -41.29 18.16 14.92
C TYR A 35 -42.65 18.84 14.72
N GLU A 36 -43.33 18.56 13.60
CA GLU A 36 -44.68 19.03 13.29
C GLU A 36 -45.71 18.60 14.34
N LEU A 37 -45.61 17.34 14.80
CA LEU A 37 -46.47 16.76 15.83
C LEU A 37 -46.29 17.44 17.20
N VAL A 38 -45.10 17.97 17.48
CA VAL A 38 -44.75 18.61 18.77
C VAL A 38 -44.96 20.13 18.75
N ALA A 39 -44.71 20.81 17.63
CA ALA A 39 -44.65 22.28 17.57
C ALA A 39 -45.91 22.96 17.00
N GLY A 40 -46.79 22.21 16.33
CA GLY A 40 -48.00 22.75 15.67
C GLY A 40 -47.71 23.72 14.51
N TRP A 41 -48.77 24.23 13.86
CA TRP A 41 -48.70 25.00 12.61
C TRP A 41 -47.81 26.26 12.64
N ASN A 42 -47.69 26.95 13.79
CA ASN A 42 -46.76 28.07 13.94
C ASN A 42 -45.28 27.62 13.98
N GLY A 43 -45.02 26.40 14.45
CA GLY A 43 -43.71 25.76 14.37
C GLY A 43 -43.30 25.46 12.94
N ILE A 44 -44.24 25.09 12.06
CA ILE A 44 -43.98 24.76 10.64
C ILE A 44 -43.46 25.97 9.88
N LEU A 45 -44.07 27.16 10.05
CA LEU A 45 -43.62 28.37 9.35
C LEU A 45 -42.23 28.83 9.81
N GLN A 46 -41.92 28.71 11.11
CA GLN A 46 -40.58 28.96 11.62
C GLN A 46 -39.57 27.90 11.16
N MET A 47 -40.01 26.64 11.09
CA MET A 47 -39.20 25.54 10.61
C MET A 47 -38.90 25.69 9.12
N LEU A 48 -39.87 25.98 8.26
CA LEU A 48 -39.67 26.19 6.82
C LEU A 48 -38.67 27.31 6.55
N ARG A 49 -38.75 28.43 7.27
CA ARG A 49 -37.74 29.50 7.18
C ARG A 49 -36.36 29.05 7.63
N LYS A 50 -36.28 28.27 8.71
CA LYS A 50 -35.01 27.68 9.14
C LYS A 50 -34.53 26.63 8.15
N LEU A 51 -35.41 25.87 7.53
CA LEU A 51 -35.12 24.83 6.54
C LEU A 51 -34.49 25.46 5.31
N ASP A 52 -35.07 26.54 4.81
CA ASP A 52 -34.55 27.28 3.66
C ASP A 52 -33.17 27.89 3.96
N ALA A 53 -32.97 28.37 5.19
CA ALA A 53 -31.69 28.89 5.65
C ALA A 53 -30.61 27.81 5.90
N THR A 54 -31.01 26.58 6.28
CA THR A 54 -30.07 25.51 6.70
C THR A 54 -29.87 24.44 5.63
N SER A 55 -30.77 24.35 4.65
CA SER A 55 -30.71 23.47 3.47
C SER A 55 -29.37 23.57 2.71
N PRO A 56 -28.80 24.77 2.48
CA PRO A 56 -27.51 24.89 1.82
C PRO A 56 -26.37 24.28 2.63
N VAL A 57 -26.44 24.36 3.97
CA VAL A 57 -25.42 23.80 4.87
C VAL A 57 -25.52 22.28 4.88
N PHE A 58 -26.73 21.72 5.00
CA PHE A 58 -26.97 20.28 4.97
C PHE A 58 -26.52 19.66 3.64
N ASN A 59 -26.92 20.25 2.50
CA ASN A 59 -26.50 19.79 1.18
C ASN A 59 -24.98 19.86 1.00
N ARG A 60 -24.33 20.94 1.45
CA ARG A 60 -22.86 21.04 1.41
C ARG A 60 -22.18 19.95 2.25
N THR A 61 -22.68 19.70 3.46
CA THR A 61 -22.11 18.64 4.33
C THR A 61 -22.34 17.24 3.76
N ALA A 62 -23.52 16.96 3.19
CA ALA A 62 -23.82 15.68 2.58
C ALA A 62 -22.95 15.42 1.35
N ILE A 63 -22.79 16.43 0.47
CA ILE A 63 -21.89 16.34 -0.70
C ILE A 63 -20.44 16.13 -0.25
N ALA A 64 -19.97 16.87 0.75
CA ALA A 64 -18.62 16.72 1.28
C ALA A 64 -18.39 15.31 1.86
N PHE A 65 -19.38 14.75 2.56
CA PHE A 65 -19.29 13.41 3.14
C PHE A 65 -19.20 12.31 2.07
N ILE A 66 -19.93 12.48 0.96
CA ILE A 66 -19.90 11.52 -0.16
C ILE A 66 -18.56 11.59 -0.88
N ILE A 67 -18.08 12.79 -1.20
CA ILE A 67 -16.76 12.98 -1.81
C ILE A 67 -15.67 12.42 -0.90
N PHE A 68 -15.77 12.62 0.41
CA PHE A 68 -14.80 12.10 1.37
C PHE A 68 -14.85 10.57 1.46
N LYS A 69 -16.04 9.96 1.50
CA LYS A 69 -16.20 8.50 1.54
C LYS A 69 -15.65 7.84 0.27
N GLU A 70 -16.01 8.34 -0.91
CA GLU A 70 -15.49 7.80 -2.17
C GLU A 70 -14.00 8.09 -2.35
N GLY A 71 -13.55 9.30 -1.98
CA GLY A 71 -12.14 9.67 -2.00
C GLY A 71 -11.29 8.81 -1.07
N ALA A 72 -11.80 8.45 0.11
CA ALA A 72 -11.13 7.56 1.04
C ALA A 72 -10.99 6.14 0.48
N ASP A 73 -12.03 5.62 -0.20
CA ASP A 73 -11.99 4.27 -0.79
C ASP A 73 -10.99 4.20 -1.96
N ILE A 74 -10.90 5.26 -2.77
CA ILE A 74 -9.89 5.40 -3.83
C ILE A 74 -8.48 5.46 -3.23
N MET A 75 -8.28 6.26 -2.17
CA MET A 75 -6.98 6.36 -1.49
C MET A 75 -6.55 5.03 -0.88
N LEU A 76 -7.47 4.30 -0.24
CA LEU A 76 -7.20 2.98 0.35
C LEU A 76 -6.82 1.94 -0.71
N ARG A 77 -7.52 1.89 -1.85
CA ARG A 77 -7.16 1.00 -2.97
C ARG A 77 -5.77 1.31 -3.49
N ARG A 78 -5.47 2.57 -3.77
CA ARG A 78 -4.18 3.00 -4.32
C ARG A 78 -3.03 2.77 -3.33
N PHE A 79 -3.29 2.92 -2.04
CA PHE A 79 -2.32 2.61 -0.98
C PHE A 79 -2.03 1.11 -0.86
N ASN A 80 -3.06 0.26 -0.99
CA ASN A 80 -2.88 -1.18 -1.01
C ASN A 80 -2.13 -1.67 -2.26
N GLU A 81 -2.42 -1.11 -3.42
CA GLU A 81 -1.67 -1.37 -4.67
C GLU A 81 -0.20 -0.99 -4.51
N TRP A 82 0.09 0.22 -4.01
CA TRP A 82 1.46 0.66 -3.74
C TRP A 82 2.19 -0.26 -2.75
N ARG A 83 1.52 -0.69 -1.67
CA ARG A 83 2.13 -1.59 -0.68
C ARG A 83 2.44 -2.97 -1.29
N ALA A 84 1.57 -3.49 -2.15
CA ALA A 84 1.78 -4.76 -2.83
C ALA A 84 2.96 -4.69 -3.82
N GLU A 85 3.06 -3.60 -4.58
CA GLU A 85 4.20 -3.37 -5.47
C GLU A 85 5.52 -3.21 -4.70
N HIS A 86 5.50 -2.52 -3.56
CA HIS A 86 6.69 -2.36 -2.70
C HIS A 86 7.14 -3.68 -2.05
N ALA A 87 6.20 -4.55 -1.65
CA ALA A 87 6.54 -5.85 -1.11
C ALA A 87 7.21 -6.72 -2.19
N GLN A 88 6.67 -6.75 -3.40
CA GLN A 88 7.24 -7.50 -4.52
C GLN A 88 8.60 -6.94 -4.97
N SER A 89 8.78 -5.62 -4.95
CA SER A 89 10.08 -5.03 -5.31
C SER A 89 11.15 -5.33 -4.26
N LEU A 90 10.79 -5.36 -2.96
CA LEU A 90 11.69 -5.76 -1.89
C LEU A 90 12.08 -7.23 -1.95
N GLU A 91 11.15 -8.13 -2.28
CA GLU A 91 11.47 -9.55 -2.49
C GLU A 91 12.43 -9.75 -3.67
N LYS A 92 12.15 -9.11 -4.81
CA LYS A 92 13.04 -9.16 -5.97
C LYS A 92 14.42 -8.57 -5.68
N ALA A 93 14.47 -7.46 -4.94
CA ALA A 93 15.74 -6.84 -4.54
C ALA A 93 16.52 -7.76 -3.57
N LYS A 94 15.84 -8.48 -2.68
CA LYS A 94 16.47 -9.49 -1.81
C LYS A 94 17.02 -10.67 -2.62
N GLU A 95 16.24 -11.22 -3.55
CA GLU A 95 16.71 -12.33 -4.39
C GLU A 95 17.92 -11.93 -5.22
N GLN A 96 17.85 -10.78 -5.91
CA GLN A 96 18.97 -10.26 -6.70
C GLN A 96 20.21 -9.96 -5.85
N GLY A 97 20.01 -9.40 -4.65
CA GLY A 97 21.10 -9.13 -3.71
C GLY A 97 21.77 -10.40 -3.17
N ILE A 98 20.98 -11.45 -2.90
CA ILE A 98 21.50 -12.75 -2.47
C ILE A 98 22.27 -13.42 -3.62
N GLU A 99 21.72 -13.40 -4.84
CA GLU A 99 22.36 -14.02 -6.00
C GLU A 99 23.70 -13.36 -6.35
N GLN A 100 23.73 -12.02 -6.40
CA GLN A 100 24.98 -11.27 -6.63
C GLN A 100 25.99 -11.48 -5.49
N GLY A 101 25.53 -11.51 -4.23
CA GLY A 101 26.40 -11.76 -3.08
C GLY A 101 27.02 -13.17 -3.10
N VAL A 102 26.26 -14.18 -3.51
CA VAL A 102 26.76 -15.56 -3.64
C VAL A 102 27.74 -15.68 -4.80
N GLU A 103 27.49 -15.01 -5.92
CA GLU A 103 28.38 -15.06 -7.08
C GLU A 103 29.71 -14.35 -6.81
N GLN A 104 29.67 -13.16 -6.19
CA GLN A 104 30.88 -12.44 -5.76
C GLN A 104 31.66 -13.24 -4.71
N GLY A 105 30.99 -13.79 -3.70
CA GLY A 105 31.65 -14.60 -2.67
C GLY A 105 32.32 -15.86 -3.25
N ARG A 106 31.71 -16.51 -4.24
CA ARG A 106 32.31 -17.65 -4.94
C ARG A 106 33.53 -17.24 -5.78
N ALA A 107 33.45 -16.10 -6.47
CA ALA A 107 34.57 -15.58 -7.26
C ALA A 107 35.78 -15.25 -6.38
N GLU A 108 35.57 -14.58 -5.25
CA GLU A 108 36.63 -14.24 -4.29
C GLU A 108 37.30 -15.49 -3.69
N ILE A 109 36.52 -16.51 -3.31
CA ILE A 109 37.06 -17.79 -2.82
C ILE A 109 37.88 -18.49 -3.91
N TYR A 110 37.40 -18.49 -5.15
CA TYR A 110 38.11 -19.12 -6.26
C TYR A 110 39.45 -18.44 -6.54
N GLU A 111 39.49 -17.10 -6.54
CA GLU A 111 40.74 -16.34 -6.68
C GLU A 111 41.72 -16.61 -5.53
N ALA A 112 41.22 -16.68 -4.28
CA ALA A 112 42.03 -16.99 -3.11
C ALA A 112 42.67 -18.38 -3.20
N ILE A 113 41.90 -19.40 -3.63
CA ILE A 113 42.39 -20.77 -3.84
C ILE A 113 43.43 -20.81 -4.97
N ALA A 114 43.18 -20.11 -6.08
CA ALA A 114 44.11 -20.06 -7.20
C ALA A 114 45.45 -19.40 -6.81
N ALA A 115 45.40 -18.33 -6.02
CA ALA A 115 46.58 -17.65 -5.48
C ALA A 115 47.37 -18.56 -4.51
N TRP A 116 46.67 -19.27 -3.62
CA TRP A 116 47.28 -20.23 -2.70
C TRP A 116 47.96 -21.38 -3.45
N ASN A 117 47.30 -21.96 -4.46
CA ASN A 117 47.88 -23.02 -5.28
C ASN A 117 49.14 -22.57 -6.02
N LYS A 118 49.18 -21.32 -6.51
CA LYS A 118 50.40 -20.75 -7.11
C LYS A 118 51.55 -20.69 -6.10
N ARG A 119 51.29 -20.27 -4.85
CA ARG A 119 52.32 -20.23 -3.79
C ARG A 119 52.81 -21.63 -3.42
N ARG A 120 51.89 -22.59 -3.30
CA ARG A 120 52.21 -24.00 -3.03
C ARG A 120 53.12 -24.60 -4.11
N LEU A 121 52.76 -24.45 -5.39
CA LEU A 121 53.54 -24.94 -6.52
C LEU A 121 54.92 -24.28 -6.61
N ALA A 122 55.02 -22.99 -6.29
CA ALA A 122 56.29 -22.28 -6.28
C ALA A 122 57.23 -22.73 -5.14
N ALA A 123 56.68 -23.08 -3.98
CA ALA A 123 57.44 -23.65 -2.86
C ALA A 123 57.91 -25.08 -3.16
N GLU A 124 57.02 -25.89 -3.75
CA GLU A 124 57.33 -27.25 -4.23
C GLU A 124 58.45 -27.25 -5.28
N ALA A 125 58.39 -26.32 -6.25
CA ALA A 125 59.44 -26.17 -7.27
C ALA A 125 60.81 -25.75 -6.70
N LYS A 126 60.83 -25.12 -5.51
CA LYS A 126 62.06 -24.70 -4.81
C LYS A 126 62.52 -25.69 -3.74
N GLY A 127 61.77 -26.79 -3.53
CA GLY A 127 62.07 -27.79 -2.50
C GLY A 127 61.91 -27.29 -1.06
N ILE A 128 61.11 -26.24 -0.84
CA ILE A 128 60.90 -25.62 0.47
C ILE A 128 59.57 -26.18 1.05
N PRO A 129 59.53 -26.63 2.33
CA PRO A 129 58.28 -27.03 2.95
C PRO A 129 57.27 -25.87 2.97
N PHE A 130 56.02 -26.17 2.64
CA PHE A 130 54.92 -25.21 2.54
C PHE A 130 53.84 -25.54 3.57
N ASP A 131 53.81 -24.79 4.67
CA ASP A 131 52.90 -24.99 5.82
C ASP A 131 51.71 -24.01 5.83
N GLU A 132 51.47 -23.27 4.73
CA GLU A 132 50.36 -22.32 4.68
C GLU A 132 49.02 -23.07 4.52
N PRO A 133 48.07 -22.94 5.45
CA PRO A 133 46.79 -23.65 5.36
C PRO A 133 45.97 -23.15 4.16
N PRO A 134 45.20 -24.02 3.49
CA PRO A 134 44.36 -23.61 2.36
C PRO A 134 43.30 -22.60 2.82
N PRO A 135 42.94 -21.61 1.97
CA PRO A 135 41.88 -20.67 2.29
C PRO A 135 40.55 -21.41 2.49
N SER A 136 39.82 -21.05 3.55
CA SER A 136 38.58 -21.72 3.94
C SER A 136 37.49 -21.48 2.89
N GLN A 137 36.84 -22.56 2.44
CA GLN A 137 35.67 -22.48 1.54
C GLN A 137 34.45 -21.82 2.19
N ASN A 138 34.44 -21.70 3.52
CA ASN A 138 33.43 -20.99 4.27
C ASN A 138 34.02 -19.64 4.62
N GLY A 139 33.84 -18.64 3.75
CA GLY A 139 34.11 -17.25 4.10
C GLY A 139 33.36 -16.92 5.39
N HIS A 140 34.10 -16.45 6.39
CA HIS A 140 33.61 -15.91 7.66
C HIS A 140 32.36 -16.59 8.24
N GLN A 141 32.57 -17.62 9.07
CA GLN A 141 31.66 -17.87 10.19
C GLN A 141 31.73 -16.64 11.11
N HIS A 142 30.88 -15.65 10.86
CA HIS A 142 30.59 -14.61 11.82
C HIS A 142 29.77 -15.23 12.95
N GLU A 143 30.42 -15.43 14.11
CA GLU A 143 29.76 -15.37 15.42
C GLU A 143 29.21 -13.96 15.68
#